data_AF-A0A8J7FWH2-F1
#
_entry.id   AF-A0A8J7FWH2-F1
#
_cell.length_a   1.000
_cell.length_b   1.000
_cell.length_c   1.000
_cell.angle_alpha   90.00
_cell.angle_beta   90.00
_cell.angle_gamma   90.00
#
_symmetry.space_group_name_H-M   'P 1'
#
loop_
_entity.id
_entity.type
_entity.pdbx_description
1 polymer ?
#
loop_
_entity_poly.entity_id
_entity_poly.type
_entity_poly.pdbx_seq_one_letter_code
_entity_poly.pdbx_strand_id
1 'polypeptide(L)' 'MSSLSIPSNSQLLPEPALGITDRPIAYGQNGRVKYKGTYWSAQLYRPEPTTVVSVGEPVSIIGIRGITLLVTPTAS' A
#
# COMPACT_ATOMS: atom_id res chain seq x y z
N MET A 1 7.22 0.07 -28.23
CA MET A 1 6.76 -0.58 -26.98
C MET A 1 6.90 0.44 -25.87
N SER A 2 5.80 1.06 -25.45
CA SER A 2 5.84 2.14 -24.45
C SER A 2 5.98 1.54 -23.06
N SER A 3 7.14 1.71 -22.43
CA SER A 3 7.32 1.36 -21.03
C SER A 3 6.55 2.36 -20.17
N LEU A 4 5.65 1.86 -19.32
CA LEU A 4 5.01 2.65 -18.28
C LEU A 4 6.09 2.98 -17.24
N SER A 5 6.71 4.15 -17.36
CA SER A 5 7.67 4.66 -16.38
C SER A 5 6.94 4.93 -15.06
N ILE A 6 7.10 4.00 -14.12
CA ILE A 6 6.73 4.22 -12.72
C ILE A 6 7.55 5.44 -12.24
N PRO A 7 6.98 6.40 -11.49
CA PRO A 7 7.74 7.54 -10.97
C PRO A 7 8.97 7.05 -10.21
N SER A 8 10.13 7.64 -10.52
CA SER A 8 11.51 7.20 -10.23
C SER A 8 11.89 6.99 -8.76
N ASN A 9 10.95 7.07 -7.82
CA ASN A 9 11.20 6.94 -6.37
C ASN A 9 10.33 5.87 -5.71
N SER A 10 9.89 4.88 -6.48
CA SER A 10 9.17 3.72 -5.97
C SER A 10 9.92 2.43 -6.28
N GLN A 11 10.13 1.63 -5.24
CA GLN A 11 10.76 0.34 -5.30
C GLN A 11 9.69 -0.72 -5.05
N LEU A 12 9.40 -1.52 -6.07
CA LEU A 12 8.56 -2.70 -5.89
C LEU A 12 9.33 -3.75 -5.09
N LEU A 13 8.60 -4.48 -4.25
CA LEU A 13 9.16 -5.64 -3.57
C LEU A 13 9.26 -6.81 -4.55
N PRO A 14 10.27 -7.69 -4.42
CA PRO A 14 10.37 -8.90 -5.25
C PRO A 14 9.15 -9.81 -5.11
N GLU A 15 8.59 -9.86 -3.90
CA GLU A 15 7.36 -10.58 -3.57
C GLU A 15 6.47 -9.69 -2.70
N PRO A 16 5.13 -9.70 -2.90
CA PRO A 16 4.22 -9.01 -2.01
C PRO A 16 4.34 -9.51 -0.57
N ALA A 17 4.35 -8.59 0.39
CA ALA A 17 4.37 -8.91 1.81
C ALA A 17 3.01 -8.60 2.46
N LEU A 18 2.62 -9.35 3.48
CA LEU A 18 1.38 -9.07 4.22
C LEU A 18 1.60 -7.99 5.29
N GLY A 19 0.60 -7.14 5.44
CA GLY A 19 0.49 -6.17 6.53
C GLY A 19 -0.94 -6.09 7.05
N ILE A 20 -1.10 -5.50 8.24
CA ILE A 20 -2.41 -5.24 8.85
C ILE A 20 -2.63 -3.75 8.94
N THR A 21 -3.79 -3.28 8.49
CA THR A 21 -4.15 -1.87 8.54
C THR A 21 -4.41 -1.43 9.99
N ASP A 22 -3.74 -0.38 10.43
CA ASP A 22 -3.86 0.22 11.76
C ASP A 22 -4.58 1.58 11.71
N ARG A 23 -4.44 2.32 10.60
CA ARG A 23 -5.29 3.47 10.28
C ARG A 23 -5.86 3.32 8.87
N PRO A 24 -7.14 3.67 8.64
CA PRO A 24 -7.80 3.46 7.37
C PRO A 24 -7.04 4.05 6.19
N ILE A 25 -7.07 3.35 5.07
CA ILE A 25 -6.47 3.79 3.79
C ILE A 25 -7.61 3.95 2.80
N ALA A 26 -7.66 5.09 2.12
CA ALA A 26 -8.70 5.36 1.12
C ALA A 26 -8.14 6.13 -0.08
N TYR A 27 -8.94 6.32 -1.11
CA TYR A 27 -8.57 7.14 -2.26
C TYR A 27 -8.12 8.54 -1.82
N GLY A 28 -6.88 8.92 -2.17
CA GLY A 28 -6.31 10.23 -1.82
C GLY A 28 -5.93 10.41 -0.35
N GLN A 29 -6.12 9.39 0.50
CA GLN A 29 -5.83 9.45 1.92
C GLN A 29 -4.86 8.34 2.35
N ASN A 30 -3.70 8.75 2.87
CA ASN A 30 -2.77 7.81 3.48
C ASN A 30 -3.31 7.29 4.81
N GLY A 31 -3.13 5.99 5.03
CA GLY A 31 -3.36 5.35 6.31
C GLY A 31 -2.07 4.87 6.94
N ARG A 32 -2.18 3.84 7.79
CA ARG A 32 -1.05 3.25 8.51
C ARG A 32 -1.16 1.74 8.50
N VAL A 33 -0.06 1.05 8.24
CA VAL A 33 0.01 -0.42 8.20
C VAL A 33 1.08 -0.89 9.18
N LYS A 34 0.75 -1.93 9.95
CA LYS A 34 1.73 -2.66 10.75
C LYS A 34 2.43 -3.68 9.85
N TYR A 35 3.75 -3.52 9.70
CA TYR A 35 4.60 -4.36 8.86
C TYR A 35 5.97 -4.51 9.52
N LYS A 36 6.49 -5.75 9.56
CA LYS A 36 7.77 -6.10 10.23
C LYS A 36 7.89 -5.54 11.65
N GLY A 37 6.82 -5.64 12.44
CA GLY A 37 6.81 -5.25 13.85
C GLY A 37 6.74 -3.75 14.13
N THR A 38 6.68 -2.88 13.11
CA THR A 38 6.53 -1.43 13.28
C THR A 38 5.41 -0.88 12.39
N TYR A 39 5.11 0.41 12.54
CA TYR A 39 4.03 1.11 11.85
C TYR A 39 4.57 2.01 10.74
N TRP A 40 3.99 1.89 9.56
CA TRP A 40 4.40 2.64 8.38
C TRP A 40 3.24 3.43 7.79
N SER A 41 3.54 4.60 7.23
CA SER A 41 2.62 5.29 6.31
C SER A 41 2.31 4.37 5.14
N ALA A 42 1.06 4.31 4.71
CA ALA A 42 0.62 3.46 3.60
C ALA A 42 -0.40 4.16 2.70
N GLN A 43 -0.33 3.88 1.41
CA GLN A 43 -1.26 4.38 0.40
C GLN A 43 -1.57 3.27 -0.62
N LEU A 44 -2.74 3.36 -1.26
CA LEU A 44 -3.13 2.44 -2.33
C LEU A 44 -2.20 2.62 -3.55
N TYR A 45 -1.69 1.53 -4.11
CA TYR A 45 -0.81 1.55 -5.29
C TYR A 45 -1.53 2.00 -6.57
N ARG A 46 -2.81 1.64 -6.70
CA ARG A 46 -3.72 2.07 -7.76
C ARG A 46 -5.05 2.40 -7.09
N PRO A 47 -5.20 3.61 -6.53
CA PRO A 47 -6.37 3.96 -5.76
C PRO A 47 -7.60 4.00 -6.68
N GLU A 48 -8.61 3.18 -6.40
CA GLU A 48 -9.95 3.37 -6.96
C GLU A 48 -10.78 4.22 -5.99
N PRO A 49 -11.63 5.15 -6.46
CA PRO A 49 -12.37 6.06 -5.59
C PRO A 49 -13.22 5.37 -4.51
N THR A 50 -13.68 4.16 -4.77
CA THR A 50 -14.52 3.35 -3.87
C THR A 50 -13.72 2.46 -2.93
N THR A 51 -12.40 2.34 -3.13
CA THR A 51 -11.57 1.47 -2.28
C THR A 51 -11.32 2.12 -0.95
N VAL A 52 -11.79 1.47 0.11
CA VAL A 52 -11.48 1.81 1.50
C VAL A 52 -11.01 0.54 2.20
N VAL A 53 -9.88 0.64 2.88
CA VAL A 53 -9.34 -0.43 3.73
C VAL A 53 -9.51 0.00 5.19
N SER A 54 -10.33 -0.74 5.93
CA SER A 54 -10.62 -0.48 7.34
C SER A 54 -9.49 -0.92 8.26
N VAL A 55 -9.52 -0.45 9.51
CA VAL A 55 -8.59 -0.93 10.55
C VAL A 55 -8.81 -2.44 10.78
N GLY A 56 -7.71 -3.18 10.93
CA GLY A 56 -7.70 -4.64 11.10
C GLY A 56 -7.67 -5.40 9.78
N GLU A 57 -8.02 -4.78 8.66
CA GLU A 57 -8.05 -5.44 7.37
C GLU A 57 -6.64 -5.77 6.86
N PRO A 58 -6.42 -6.99 6.33
CA PRO A 58 -5.17 -7.36 5.71
C PRO A 58 -4.95 -6.63 4.38
N VAL A 59 -3.68 -6.34 4.10
CA VAL A 59 -3.25 -5.75 2.83
C VAL A 59 -1.99 -6.43 2.32
N SER A 60 -1.87 -6.47 1.00
CA SER A 60 -0.63 -6.83 0.31
C SER A 60 0.19 -5.57 0.08
N ILE A 61 1.40 -5.54 0.63
CA ILE A 61 2.41 -4.53 0.42
C ILE A 61 3.22 -4.95 -0.80
N ILE A 62 3.14 -4.17 -1.86
CA ILE A 62 3.76 -4.49 -3.15
C ILE A 62 5.02 -3.67 -3.43
N GLY A 63 5.25 -2.63 -2.63
CA GLY A 63 6.37 -1.72 -2.84
C GLY A 63 6.45 -0.62 -1.79
N ILE A 64 7.43 0.25 -1.96
CA ILE A 64 7.69 1.40 -1.10
C ILE A 64 7.96 2.61 -2.02
N ARG A 65 7.33 3.75 -1.72
CA ARG A 65 7.59 5.05 -2.37
C ARG A 65 8.13 6.02 -1.32
N GLY A 66 9.44 6.27 -1.33
CA GLY A 66 10.12 6.99 -0.25
C GLY A 66 9.97 6.26 1.10
N ILE A 67 9.16 6.80 2.01
CA ILE A 67 8.85 6.21 3.33
C ILE A 67 7.42 5.64 3.42
N THR A 68 6.67 5.64 2.32
CA THR A 68 5.27 5.22 2.28
C THR A 68 5.15 3.86 1.61
N LEU A 69 4.49 2.91 2.25
CA LEU A 69 4.16 1.61 1.68
C LEU A 69 3.10 1.76 0.58
N LEU A 70 3.31 1.04 -0.51
CA LEU A 70 2.35 0.87 -1.59
C LEU A 70 1.59 -0.42 -1.35
N VAL A 71 0.27 -0.32 -1.16
CA VAL A 71 -0.54 -1.47 -0.78
C VAL A 71 -1.73 -1.70 -1.71
N THR A 72 -2.22 -2.93 -1.73
CA THR A 72 -3.50 -3.33 -2.33
C THR A 72 -4.30 -4.13 -1.30
N PRO A 73 -5.64 -4.00 -1.28
CA PRO A 73 -6.47 -4.91 -0.48
C PRO A 73 -6.19 -6.36 -0.88
N THR A 74 -6.02 -7.25 0.10
CA THR A 74 -6.18 -8.69 -0.15
C THR A 74 -7.68 -8.93 -0.18
N ALA A 75 -8.26 -9.11 -1.37
CA ALA A 75 -9.69 -9.42 -1.47
C ALA A 75 -10.06 -10.52 -0.46
N SER A 76 -11.11 -10.26 0.33
CA SER A 76 -11.82 -11.33 1.04
C SER A 76 -12.73 -12.07 0.07
#